data_AF-A0A523X3N0-F1
#
_entry.id   AF-A0A523X3N0-F1
#
_cell.length_a   1.000
_cell.length_b   1.000
_cell.length_c   1.000
_cell.angle_alpha   90.00
_cell.angle_beta   90.00
_cell.angle_gamma   90.00
#
_symmetry.space_group_name_H-M   'P 1'
#
loop_
_entity.id
_entity.type
_entity.pdbx_description
1 polymer ?
#
loop_
_entity_poly.entity_id
_entity_poly.type
_entity_poly.pdbx_seq_one_letter_code
_entity_poly.pdbx_strand_id
1 'polypeptide(L)' 'LIGAKRRLRPIMMTTLTTSLALVPMALGVGEGSEINAPLARVVIGGMLVSALFTVFFVPTLYGSIKGIGK' A
#
# COMPACT_ATOMS: atom_id res chain seq x y z
N LEU A 1 5.53 8.90 -19.61
CA LEU A 1 4.57 9.36 -18.58
C LEU A 1 3.29 8.52 -18.51
N ILE A 2 2.84 7.90 -19.61
CA ILE A 2 1.59 7.10 -19.66
C ILE A 2 1.67 5.81 -18.82
N GLY A 3 2.84 5.15 -18.74
CA GLY A 3 3.03 3.91 -17.97
C GLY A 3 2.91 4.06 -16.45
N ALA A 4 3.36 5.18 -15.88
CA ALA A 4 3.29 5.43 -14.43
C ALA A 4 1.85 5.66 -13.94
N LYS A 5 1.05 6.43 -14.68
CA LYS A 5 -0.39 6.63 -14.39
C LYS A 5 -1.20 5.33 -14.47
N ARG A 6 -0.82 4.40 -15.36
CA ARG A 6 -1.55 3.14 -15.55
C ARG A 6 -1.26 2.11 -14.46
N ARG A 7 -0.10 2.20 -13.77
CA ARG A 7 0.24 1.37 -12.60
C ARG A 7 -0.21 1.99 -11.26
N LEU A 8 -0.31 3.31 -11.17
CA LEU A 8 -0.85 3.98 -9.98
C LEU A 8 -2.31 3.59 -9.67
N ARG A 9 -3.14 3.40 -10.71
CA ARG A 9 -4.54 2.96 -10.56
C ARG A 9 -4.66 1.60 -9.84
N PRO A 10 -3.94 0.54 -10.28
CA PRO A 10 -3.89 -0.73 -9.56
C PRO A 10 -3.45 -0.63 -8.09
N ILE A 11 -2.44 0.19 -7.76
CA ILE A 11 -1.94 0.31 -6.38
C ILE A 11 -2.99 0.94 -5.46
N MET A 12 -3.66 2.01 -5.91
CA MET A 12 -4.76 2.62 -5.15
C MET A 12 -5.92 1.64 -4.98
N MET A 13 -6.25 0.86 -6.02
CA MET A 13 -7.31 -0.15 -5.97
C MET A 13 -7.01 -1.25 -4.95
N THR A 14 -5.81 -1.83 -4.94
CA THR A 14 -5.45 -2.89 -3.99
C THR A 14 -5.35 -2.37 -2.56
N THR A 15 -4.76 -1.19 -2.36
CA THR A 15 -4.63 -0.60 -1.02
C THR A 15 -6.00 -0.31 -0.39
N LEU A 16 -6.96 0.18 -1.18
CA LEU A 16 -8.34 0.40 -0.74
C LEU A 16 -9.06 -0.92 -0.43
N THR A 17 -8.97 -1.91 -1.32
CA THR A 17 -9.59 -3.23 -1.10
C THR A 17 -9.04 -3.92 0.14
N THR A 18 -7.73 -3.90 0.37
CA THR A 18 -7.13 -4.54 1.54
C THR A 18 -7.42 -3.76 2.83
N SER A 19 -7.43 -2.43 2.78
CA SER A 19 -7.82 -1.62 3.94
C SER A 19 -9.25 -1.95 4.36
N LEU A 20 -10.20 -2.01 3.41
CA LEU A 20 -11.59 -2.38 3.64
C LEU A 20 -11.75 -3.82 4.16
N ALA A 21 -10.99 -4.78 3.61
CA ALA A 21 -11.03 -6.17 4.05
C ALA A 21 -10.52 -6.36 5.49
N LEU A 22 -9.59 -5.53 5.95
CA LEU A 22 -9.00 -5.61 7.29
C LEU A 22 -9.72 -4.77 8.34
N VAL A 23 -10.68 -3.90 7.97
CA VAL A 23 -11.49 -3.10 8.92
C VAL A 23 -12.15 -3.96 10.01
N PRO A 24 -12.91 -5.04 9.72
CA PRO A 24 -13.55 -5.83 10.77
C PRO A 24 -12.55 -6.53 11.70
N MET A 25 -11.40 -6.94 11.16
CA MET A 25 -10.31 -7.57 11.92
C MET A 25 -9.59 -6.55 12.82
N ALA A 26 -9.42 -5.31 12.35
CA ALA A 26 -8.85 -4.20 13.11
C ALA A 26 -9.78 -3.71 14.24
N LEU A 27 -11.10 -3.78 14.03
CA LEU A 27 -12.12 -3.49 15.04
C LEU A 27 -12.23 -4.59 16.11
N GLY A 28 -11.55 -5.73 15.93
CA GLY A 28 -11.46 -6.79 16.93
C GLY A 28 -12.75 -7.58 17.14
N VAL A 29 -13.64 -7.61 16.14
CA VAL A 29 -14.92 -8.33 16.22
C VAL A 29 -14.69 -9.82 15.96
N GLY A 30 -14.45 -10.60 17.02
CA GLY A 30 -14.29 -12.06 16.99
C GLY A 30 -13.46 -12.62 18.15
N GLU A 31 -13.70 -13.87 18.56
CA GLU A 31 -12.89 -14.56 19.58
C GLU A 31 -11.42 -14.67 19.13
N GLY A 32 -10.47 -14.38 20.04
CA GLY A 32 -9.03 -14.31 19.71
C GLY A 32 -8.58 -12.98 19.09
N SER A 33 -9.41 -11.93 19.15
CA SER A 33 -9.08 -10.59 18.65
C SER A 33 -7.97 -9.89 19.43
N GLU A 34 -7.65 -10.31 20.65
CA GLU A 34 -6.56 -9.75 21.46
C GLU A 34 -5.20 -9.85 20.76
N ILE A 35 -4.98 -10.92 19.97
CA ILE A 35 -3.76 -11.15 19.18
C ILE A 35 -3.95 -10.72 17.72
N ASN A 36 -5.13 -10.95 17.16
CA ASN A 36 -5.38 -10.66 15.74
C ASN A 36 -5.56 -9.16 15.44
N ALA A 37 -6.08 -8.37 16.39
CA ALA A 37 -6.27 -6.93 16.21
C ALA A 37 -4.93 -6.14 16.10
N PRO A 38 -3.90 -6.38 16.94
CA PRO A 38 -2.60 -5.74 16.75
C PRO A 38 -1.90 -6.22 15.47
N LEU A 39 -2.01 -7.50 15.11
CA LEU A 39 -1.46 -8.03 13.84
C LEU A 39 -2.10 -7.34 12.63
N ALA A 40 -3.44 -7.23 12.60
CA ALA A 40 -4.15 -6.55 11.52
C ALA A 40 -3.74 -5.08 11.39
N ARG A 41 -3.57 -4.36 12.52
CA ARG A 41 -3.08 -2.98 12.53
C ARG A 41 -1.67 -2.85 11.95
N VAL A 42 -0.76 -3.76 12.29
CA VAL A 42 0.62 -3.77 11.74
C VAL A 42 0.60 -4.01 10.23
N VAL A 43 -0.22 -4.96 9.75
CA VAL A 43 -0.34 -5.23 8.31
C VAL A 43 -0.91 -4.03 7.56
N ILE A 44 -1.99 -3.42 8.06
CA ILE A 44 -2.56 -2.20 7.45
C ILE A 44 -1.50 -1.10 7.36
N GLY A 45 -0.78 -0.84 8.47
CA GLY A 45 0.28 0.16 8.51
C GLY A 45 1.42 -0.14 7.54
N GLY A 46 1.91 -1.38 7.52
CA GLY A 46 2.98 -1.82 6.61
C GLY A 46 2.58 -1.72 5.14
N MET A 47 1.33 -2.05 4.80
CA MET A 47 0.81 -1.92 3.44
C MET A 47 0.67 -0.47 3.02
N LEU A 48 0.20 0.41 3.91
CA LEU A 48 0.12 1.85 3.66
C LEU A 48 1.50 2.46 3.40
N VAL A 49 2.48 2.14 4.25
CA VAL A 49 3.86 2.59 4.09
C VAL A 49 4.48 2.04 2.81
N SER A 50 4.28 0.76 2.51
CA SER A 50 4.82 0.13 1.29
C SER A 50 4.18 0.70 0.01
N ALA A 51 2.88 1.01 0.03
CA ALA A 51 2.18 1.65 -1.08
C ALA A 51 2.67 3.08 -1.30
N LEU A 52 2.79 3.88 -0.23
CA LEU A 52 3.36 5.23 -0.30
C LEU A 52 4.82 5.19 -0.79
N PHE A 53 5.63 4.29 -0.23
CA PHE A 53 7.00 4.09 -0.66
C PHE A 53 7.05 3.75 -2.14
N THR A 54 6.22 2.82 -2.62
CA THR A 54 6.17 2.46 -4.05
C THR A 54 5.78 3.65 -4.93
N VAL A 55 4.75 4.41 -4.55
CA VAL A 55 4.28 5.57 -5.33
C VAL A 55 5.29 6.70 -5.37
N PHE A 56 6.12 6.89 -4.34
CA PHE A 56 7.19 7.90 -4.33
C PHE A 56 8.51 7.39 -4.91
N PHE A 57 8.88 6.14 -4.62
CA PHE A 57 10.13 5.52 -5.03
C PHE A 57 10.13 5.24 -6.53
N VAL A 58 9.05 4.68 -7.09
CA VAL A 58 8.94 4.38 -8.53
C VAL A 58 9.16 5.62 -9.42
N PRO A 59 8.51 6.78 -9.23
CA PRO A 59 8.78 7.97 -10.05
C PRO A 59 10.14 8.58 -9.78
N THR A 60 10.67 8.51 -8.56
CA THR A 60 12.03 8.99 -8.24
C THR A 60 13.07 8.16 -9.01
N LEU A 61 12.96 6.84 -8.98
CA LEU A 61 13.84 5.93 -9.72
C LEU A 61 13.71 6.12 -11.23
N TYR A 62 12.47 6.24 -11.72
CA TYR A 62 12.23 6.47 -13.15
C TYR A 62 12.73 7.85 -13.61
N GLY A 63 12.66 8.86 -12.73
CA GLY A 63 13.24 10.19 -12.92
C GLY A 63 14.76 10.13 -13.01
N SER A 64 15.42 9.45 -12.06
CA SER A 64 16.88 9.29 -12.05
C SER A 64 17.40 8.47 -13.25
N ILE A 65 16.75 7.36 -13.60
CA ILE A 65 17.13 6.56 -14.78
C ILE A 65 16.92 7.36 -16.07
N LYS A 66 15.81 8.11 -16.19
CA LYS A 66 15.55 8.93 -17.37
C LYS A 66 16.47 10.16 -17.44
N GLY A 67 16.94 10.67 -16.30
CA GLY A 67 17.97 11.71 -16.22
C GLY A 67 19.36 11.24 -16.66
N ILE A 68 19.65 9.94 -16.51
CA ILE A 68 20.88 9.28 -17.01
C ILE A 68 20.87 9.04 -18.53
N GLY A 69 19.70 9.09 -19.17
CA GLY A 69 19.54 8.90 -20.62
C GLY A 69 19.60 10.19 -21.44
N LYS A 70 20.09 11.29 -20.87
CA LYS A 70 20.42 12.51 -21.61
C LYS A 70 21.92 12.77 -21.52
#